data_AF-A0A0R3MFR7-F1
#
_entry.id   AF-A0A0R3MFR7-F1
#
_cell.length_a   1.000
_cell.length_b   1.000
_cell.length_c   1.000
_cell.angle_alpha   90.00
_cell.angle_beta   90.00
_cell.angle_gamma   90.00
#
_symmetry.space_group_name_H-M   'P 1'
#
loop_
_entity.id
_entity.type
_entity.pdbx_description
1 polymer ?
#
loop_
_entity_poly.entity_id
_entity_poly.type
_entity_poly.pdbx_seq_one_letter_code
_entity_poly.pdbx_strand_id
1 'polypeptide(L)'
;MTSPPTLKTNVAAISIFASAGMAAAKFAVGIAIGSLALISEALHSSVDVIATVITWLVVRVSDQPADAEHHYGHGKFESLSALFVIALLYVLAGGILVESWSRLSEGAPPPTLSAIPFVVLVIDIAVNFWRARALHRTARETRSQALAADALHFASDVLGSIAVIVGLVLTGFGFAWGDSVAAIAVAVMISILGLRLGRSTIETLLDRAPEGASEKATAAIRAVPGVVGVERVRVRMVGPTHFIDAIAKVPRTYPIDRVEAIKKSAQVAVSKALGDADLTFTAVPVARDNESVRERVMVIARNSGLAVHHVTVHDLGEKLIVSLDLEVDGDMELLAAHDIAHDLEHSIREDFGEDVEVDTHIEPLEPELPHGTDAAPARVEEIKAALMRFAGNGAIHDIHNVRVRDTDAGEIVNFHCRAAPSLSVIKVHENVDEIERALRRAFPSIKRVISHAEPPRA
;
A
#
# COMPACT_ATOMS: atom_id res chain seq x y z
N MET A 1 3.70 6.92 -23.58
CA MET A 1 3.17 7.12 -24.96
C MET A 1 1.70 7.49 -24.84
N THR A 2 1.42 8.79 -24.85
CA THR A 2 0.08 9.36 -24.71
C THR A 2 -0.43 9.74 -26.11
N SER A 3 -1.47 9.06 -26.59
CA SER A 3 -2.17 9.48 -27.81
C SER A 3 -2.79 10.88 -27.59
N PRO A 4 -2.85 11.75 -28.61
CA PRO A 4 -3.31 13.13 -28.44
C PRO A 4 -4.78 13.16 -27.98
N PRO A 5 -5.14 14.02 -27.01
CA PRO A 5 -6.44 14.02 -26.34
C PRO A 5 -7.64 14.46 -27.20
N THR A 6 -7.45 14.86 -28.47
CA THR A 6 -8.51 15.45 -29.30
C THR A 6 -9.31 14.46 -30.15
N LEU A 7 -8.73 13.31 -30.53
CA LEU A 7 -9.40 12.30 -31.37
C LEU A 7 -10.40 11.43 -30.58
N LYS A 8 -10.09 11.10 -29.32
CA LYS A 8 -10.95 10.28 -28.45
C LYS A 8 -12.23 11.02 -28.05
N THR A 9 -12.13 12.32 -27.77
CA THR A 9 -13.26 13.16 -27.35
C THR A 9 -14.28 13.36 -28.48
N ASN A 10 -13.82 13.50 -29.72
CA ASN A 10 -14.71 13.64 -30.89
C ASN A 10 -15.46 12.34 -31.20
N VAL A 11 -14.81 11.17 -31.08
CA VAL A 11 -15.46 9.87 -31.30
C VAL A 11 -16.49 9.57 -30.20
N ALA A 12 -16.18 9.89 -28.94
CA ALA A 12 -17.12 9.75 -27.83
C ALA A 12 -18.33 10.68 -28.00
N ALA A 13 -18.12 11.94 -28.36
CA ALA A 13 -19.20 12.90 -28.61
C ALA A 13 -20.10 12.43 -29.78
N ILE A 14 -19.53 12.00 -30.90
CA ILE A 14 -20.28 11.45 -32.04
C ILE A 14 -21.11 10.24 -31.62
N SER A 15 -20.57 9.35 -30.78
CA SER A 15 -21.29 8.18 -30.27
C SER A 15 -22.47 8.57 -29.37
N ILE A 16 -22.34 9.62 -28.55
CA ILE A 16 -23.42 10.14 -27.69
C ILE A 16 -24.52 10.73 -28.56
N PHE A 17 -24.18 11.58 -29.52
CA PHE A 17 -25.16 12.18 -30.43
C PHE A 17 -25.87 11.13 -31.29
N ALA A 18 -25.14 10.11 -31.76
CA ALA A 18 -25.74 8.99 -32.50
C ALA A 18 -26.72 8.20 -31.62
N SER A 19 -26.36 7.89 -30.37
CA SER A 19 -27.21 7.16 -29.43
C SER A 19 -28.46 7.97 -29.05
N ALA A 20 -28.30 9.28 -28.81
CA ALA A 20 -29.41 10.19 -28.55
C ALA A 20 -30.34 10.33 -29.76
N GLY A 21 -29.78 10.43 -30.97
CA GLY A 21 -30.55 10.46 -32.21
C GLY A 21 -31.36 9.18 -32.42
N MET A 22 -30.77 8.01 -32.15
CA MET A 22 -31.46 6.73 -32.20
C MET A 22 -32.58 6.62 -31.17
N ALA A 23 -32.32 7.03 -29.92
CA ALA A 23 -33.35 7.06 -28.87
C ALA A 23 -34.55 7.94 -29.27
N ALA A 24 -34.29 9.15 -29.79
CA ALA A 24 -35.33 10.05 -30.26
C ALA A 24 -36.11 9.48 -31.45
N ALA A 25 -35.44 8.86 -32.41
CA ALA A 25 -36.08 8.22 -33.56
C ALA A 25 -36.98 7.06 -33.14
N LYS A 26 -36.50 6.16 -32.28
CA LYS A 26 -37.29 5.06 -31.71
C LYS A 26 -38.50 5.60 -30.94
N PHE A 27 -38.32 6.64 -30.13
CA PHE A 27 -39.40 7.23 -29.33
C PHE A 27 -40.49 7.86 -30.21
N ALA A 28 -40.09 8.66 -31.19
CA ALA A 28 -41.02 9.32 -32.11
C ALA A 28 -41.81 8.30 -32.95
N VAL A 29 -41.12 7.28 -33.49
CA VAL A 29 -41.78 6.20 -34.25
C VAL A 29 -42.68 5.39 -33.34
N GLY A 30 -42.23 5.03 -32.12
CA GLY A 30 -43.00 4.27 -31.15
C GLY A 30 -44.32 4.96 -30.77
N ILE A 31 -44.30 6.27 -30.54
CA ILE A 31 -45.53 7.06 -30.31
C ILE A 31 -46.40 7.08 -31.58
N ALA A 32 -45.81 7.34 -32.75
CA ALA A 32 -46.57 7.44 -33.99
C ALA A 32 -47.30 6.13 -34.35
N ILE A 33 -46.71 4.98 -34.02
CA ILE A 33 -47.32 3.68 -34.28
C ILE A 33 -48.05 3.07 -33.08
N GLY A 34 -47.98 3.70 -31.90
CA GLY A 34 -48.58 3.20 -30.66
C GLY A 34 -47.91 1.95 -30.07
N SER A 35 -46.67 1.62 -30.47
CA SER A 35 -45.94 0.43 -29.99
C SER A 35 -45.29 0.68 -28.64
N LEU A 36 -45.76 -0.04 -27.63
CA LEU A 36 -45.22 0.03 -26.28
C LEU A 36 -43.84 -0.62 -26.20
N ALA A 37 -43.58 -1.68 -26.97
CA ALA A 37 -42.27 -2.33 -27.00
C ALA A 37 -41.19 -1.38 -27.54
N LEU A 38 -41.50 -0.63 -28.61
CA LEU A 38 -40.57 0.34 -29.17
C LEU A 38 -40.41 1.57 -28.25
N ILE A 39 -41.47 2.02 -27.58
CA ILE A 39 -41.39 3.08 -26.56
C ILE A 39 -40.52 2.63 -25.38
N SER A 40 -40.69 1.40 -24.89
CA SER A 40 -39.89 0.81 -23.81
C SER A 40 -38.39 0.83 -24.14
N GLU A 41 -38.04 0.33 -25.32
CA GLU A 41 -36.66 0.34 -25.82
C GLU A 41 -36.10 1.77 -25.97
N ALA A 42 -36.92 2.71 -26.47
CA ALA A 42 -36.52 4.10 -26.62
C ALA A 42 -36.30 4.81 -25.27
N LEU A 43 -37.13 4.53 -24.27
CA LEU A 43 -36.98 5.07 -22.93
C LEU A 43 -35.74 4.49 -22.24
N HIS A 44 -35.43 3.21 -22.45
CA HIS A 44 -34.18 2.62 -21.97
C HIS A 44 -32.95 3.33 -22.55
N SER A 45 -32.89 3.49 -23.88
CA SER A 45 -31.79 4.24 -24.53
C SER A 45 -31.72 5.70 -24.06
N SER A 46 -32.85 6.30 -23.69
CA SER A 46 -32.89 7.66 -23.14
C SER A 46 -32.28 7.74 -21.74
N VAL A 47 -32.50 6.72 -20.89
CA VAL A 47 -31.84 6.62 -19.58
C VAL A 47 -30.33 6.45 -19.74
N ASP A 48 -29.86 5.72 -20.74
CA ASP A 48 -28.41 5.59 -21.01
C ASP A 48 -27.75 6.92 -21.40
N VAL A 49 -28.46 7.75 -22.18
CA VAL A 49 -27.99 9.12 -22.50
C VAL A 49 -27.94 9.96 -21.24
N ILE A 50 -28.98 9.91 -20.40
CA ILE A 50 -29.00 10.60 -19.10
C ILE A 50 -27.86 10.12 -18.20
N ALA A 51 -27.64 8.80 -18.12
CA ALA A 51 -26.57 8.18 -17.35
C ALA A 51 -25.20 8.68 -17.82
N THR A 52 -25.00 8.83 -19.13
CA THR A 52 -23.77 9.37 -19.68
C THR A 52 -23.56 10.83 -19.27
N VAL A 53 -24.61 11.66 -19.32
CA VAL A 53 -24.55 13.06 -18.87
C VAL A 53 -24.26 13.15 -17.38
N ILE A 54 -24.94 12.36 -16.55
CA ILE A 54 -24.71 12.28 -15.10
C ILE A 54 -23.27 11.85 -14.83
N THR A 55 -22.78 10.81 -15.50
CA THR A 55 -21.40 10.34 -15.37
C THR A 55 -20.42 11.45 -15.72
N TRP A 56 -20.62 12.15 -16.82
CA TRP A 56 -19.78 13.28 -17.21
C TRP A 56 -19.73 14.41 -16.17
N LEU A 57 -20.87 14.73 -15.54
CA LEU A 57 -20.93 15.71 -14.46
C LEU A 57 -20.25 15.23 -13.18
N VAL A 58 -20.47 13.96 -12.82
CA VAL A 58 -20.00 13.37 -11.56
C VAL A 58 -18.51 13.07 -11.58
N VAL A 59 -17.95 12.65 -12.72
CA VAL A 59 -16.51 12.34 -12.86
C VAL A 59 -15.64 13.52 -12.39
N ARG A 60 -16.05 14.75 -12.72
CA ARG A 60 -15.32 15.95 -12.31
C ARG A 60 -15.34 16.18 -10.78
N VAL A 61 -16.37 15.68 -10.09
CA VAL A 61 -16.46 15.73 -8.64
C VAL A 61 -15.74 14.54 -8.02
N SER A 62 -15.88 13.33 -8.58
CA SER A 62 -15.27 12.12 -8.04
C SER A 62 -13.74 12.09 -8.14
N ASP A 63 -13.18 12.74 -9.17
CA ASP A 63 -11.72 12.85 -9.37
C ASP A 63 -11.07 13.89 -8.44
N GLN A 64 -11.85 14.59 -7.60
CA GLN A 64 -11.28 15.52 -6.64
C GLN A 64 -10.51 14.77 -5.54
N PRO A 65 -9.30 15.23 -5.18
CA PRO A 65 -8.51 14.62 -4.13
C PRO A 65 -9.22 14.70 -2.77
N ALA A 66 -8.66 14.02 -1.77
CA ALA A 66 -9.14 14.11 -0.39
C ALA A 66 -9.12 15.56 0.12
N ASP A 67 -10.16 15.94 0.87
CA ASP A 67 -10.29 17.22 1.56
C ASP A 67 -10.60 17.01 3.05
N ALA A 68 -10.88 18.09 3.78
CA ALA A 68 -11.11 18.06 5.22
C ALA A 68 -12.42 17.35 5.64
N GLU A 69 -13.38 17.19 4.74
CA GLU A 69 -14.64 16.47 5.03
C GLU A 69 -14.63 15.05 4.43
N HIS A 70 -13.82 14.83 3.39
CA HIS A 70 -13.70 13.60 2.61
C HIS A 70 -12.25 13.11 2.60
N HIS A 71 -11.78 12.55 3.72
CA HIS A 71 -10.39 12.10 3.91
C HIS A 71 -9.93 11.01 2.93
N TYR A 72 -10.85 10.28 2.30
CA TYR A 72 -10.56 9.25 1.29
C TYR A 72 -10.89 9.71 -0.14
N GLY A 73 -11.17 10.99 -0.32
CA GLY A 73 -11.58 11.57 -1.61
C GLY A 73 -13.05 11.34 -1.96
N HIS A 74 -13.38 11.70 -3.20
CA HIS A 74 -14.75 11.82 -3.68
C HIS A 74 -15.19 10.63 -4.57
N GLY A 75 -14.37 9.59 -4.69
CA GLY A 75 -14.62 8.48 -5.61
C GLY A 75 -15.97 7.77 -5.41
N LYS A 76 -16.53 7.77 -4.19
CA LYS A 76 -17.84 7.15 -3.92
C LYS A 76 -19.02 7.86 -4.60
N PHE A 77 -18.88 9.11 -5.03
CA PHE A 77 -19.92 9.82 -5.78
C PHE A 77 -20.26 9.12 -7.11
N GLU A 78 -19.31 8.44 -7.73
CA GLU A 78 -19.54 7.62 -8.93
C GLU A 78 -20.46 6.42 -8.63
N SER A 79 -20.27 5.78 -7.48
CA SER A 79 -21.17 4.68 -7.05
C SER A 79 -22.56 5.19 -6.69
N LEU A 80 -22.67 6.36 -6.05
CA LEU A 80 -23.96 6.97 -5.74
C LEU A 80 -24.74 7.37 -6.99
N SER A 81 -24.06 7.93 -7.99
CA SER A 81 -24.70 8.31 -9.26
C SER A 81 -25.15 7.10 -10.07
N ALA A 82 -24.35 6.02 -10.08
CA ALA A 82 -24.74 4.75 -10.67
C ALA A 82 -26.02 4.19 -10.01
N LEU A 83 -26.11 4.24 -8.67
CA LEU A 83 -27.30 3.78 -7.95
C LEU A 83 -28.54 4.62 -8.29
N PHE A 84 -28.38 5.94 -8.48
CA PHE A 84 -29.45 6.82 -8.93
C PHE A 84 -29.95 6.45 -10.34
N VAL A 85 -29.03 6.18 -11.28
CA VAL A 85 -29.38 5.72 -12.64
C VAL A 85 -30.12 4.38 -12.59
N ILE A 86 -29.64 3.43 -11.78
CA ILE A 86 -30.30 2.14 -11.58
C ILE A 86 -31.71 2.33 -11.03
N ALA A 87 -31.90 3.23 -10.06
CA ALA A 87 -33.23 3.54 -9.52
C ALA A 87 -34.17 4.09 -10.60
N LEU A 88 -33.69 4.99 -11.47
CA LEU A 88 -34.46 5.50 -12.60
C LEU A 88 -34.84 4.38 -13.58
N LEU A 89 -33.93 3.45 -13.87
CA LEU A 89 -34.22 2.27 -14.70
C LEU A 89 -35.32 1.40 -14.09
N TYR A 90 -35.34 1.19 -12.77
CA TYR A 90 -36.41 0.43 -12.11
C TYR A 90 -37.76 1.12 -12.15
N VAL A 91 -37.80 2.43 -11.93
CA VAL A 91 -39.05 3.20 -12.06
C VAL A 91 -39.61 3.07 -13.48
N LEU A 92 -38.74 3.19 -14.47
CA LEU A 92 -39.11 3.04 -15.87
C LEU A 92 -39.60 1.62 -16.20
N ALA A 93 -38.84 0.59 -15.82
CA ALA A 93 -39.20 -0.81 -16.07
C ALA A 93 -40.51 -1.19 -15.37
N GLY A 94 -40.72 -0.73 -14.14
CA GLY A 94 -41.99 -0.91 -13.41
C GLY A 94 -43.16 -0.25 -14.12
N GLY A 95 -43.00 0.99 -14.59
CA GLY A 95 -44.03 1.69 -15.38
C GLY A 95 -44.38 0.96 -16.67
N ILE A 96 -43.37 0.48 -17.41
CA ILE A 96 -43.57 -0.31 -18.63
C ILE A 96 -44.30 -1.61 -18.33
N LEU A 97 -43.96 -2.32 -17.25
CA LEU A 97 -44.64 -3.55 -16.85
C LEU A 97 -46.12 -3.30 -16.54
N VAL A 98 -46.43 -2.26 -15.77
CA VAL A 98 -47.82 -1.89 -15.43
C VAL A 98 -48.62 -1.56 -16.69
N GLU A 99 -48.09 -0.70 -17.56
CA GLU A 99 -48.74 -0.31 -18.82
C GLU A 99 -48.92 -1.50 -19.77
N SER A 100 -47.89 -2.35 -19.90
CA SER A 100 -47.94 -3.54 -20.76
C SER A 100 -48.97 -4.56 -20.25
N TRP A 101 -49.05 -4.73 -18.94
CA TRP A 101 -50.05 -5.59 -18.31
C TRP A 101 -51.46 -5.04 -18.50
N SER A 102 -51.65 -3.73 -18.32
CA SER A 102 -52.94 -3.06 -18.57
C SER A 102 -53.40 -3.31 -20.00
N ARG A 103 -52.55 -3.04 -20.99
CA ARG A 103 -52.85 -3.24 -22.42
C ARG A 103 -53.19 -4.69 -22.76
N LEU A 104 -52.49 -5.64 -22.15
CA LEU A 104 -52.76 -7.06 -22.33
C LEU A 104 -54.12 -7.46 -21.72
N SER A 105 -54.47 -6.91 -20.56
CA SER A 105 -55.71 -7.22 -19.85
C SER A 105 -56.95 -6.55 -20.46
N GLU A 106 -56.81 -5.33 -20.98
CA GLU A 106 -57.90 -4.52 -21.54
C GLU A 106 -58.12 -4.78 -23.04
N GLY A 107 -57.21 -5.50 -23.70
CA GLY A 107 -57.29 -5.78 -25.13
C GLY A 107 -57.06 -4.54 -25.98
N ALA A 108 -56.02 -3.76 -25.66
CA ALA A 108 -55.70 -2.53 -26.37
C ALA A 108 -55.47 -2.77 -27.89
N PRO A 109 -55.82 -1.80 -28.76
CA PRO A 109 -55.63 -1.95 -30.19
C PRO A 109 -54.15 -2.18 -30.53
N PRO A 110 -53.83 -3.10 -31.47
CA PRO A 110 -52.45 -3.38 -31.85
C PRO A 110 -51.81 -2.15 -32.50
N PRO A 111 -50.47 -2.00 -32.38
CA PRO A 111 -49.76 -0.90 -33.02
C PRO A 111 -49.95 -0.90 -34.54
N THR A 112 -49.91 0.29 -35.14
CA THR A 112 -50.03 0.44 -36.58
C THR A 112 -48.76 -0.05 -37.27
N LEU A 113 -48.91 -1.03 -38.15
CA LEU A 113 -47.76 -1.64 -38.81
C LEU A 113 -47.33 -0.80 -40.00
N SER A 114 -46.06 -0.40 -40.00
CA SER A 114 -45.40 0.23 -41.12
C SER A 114 -43.99 -0.32 -41.26
N ALA A 115 -43.32 -0.07 -42.39
CA ALA A 115 -41.92 -0.48 -42.57
C ALA A 115 -40.94 0.33 -41.70
N ILE A 116 -41.35 1.51 -41.20
CA ILE A 116 -40.47 2.48 -40.53
C ILE A 116 -39.86 1.93 -39.23
N PRO A 117 -40.61 1.33 -38.27
CA PRO A 117 -40.06 0.71 -37.06
C PRO A 117 -38.98 -0.33 -37.34
N PHE A 118 -39.19 -1.17 -38.36
CA PHE A 118 -38.24 -2.22 -38.73
C PHE A 118 -36.93 -1.63 -39.25
N VAL A 119 -37.01 -0.59 -40.10
CA VAL A 119 -35.80 0.10 -40.59
C VAL A 119 -35.02 0.72 -39.42
N VAL A 120 -35.71 1.40 -38.50
CA VAL A 120 -35.07 2.02 -37.33
C VAL A 120 -34.41 0.96 -36.43
N LEU A 121 -35.09 -0.14 -36.12
CA LEU A 121 -34.56 -1.21 -35.28
C LEU A 121 -33.42 -1.98 -35.96
N VAL A 122 -33.47 -2.21 -37.27
CA VAL A 122 -32.37 -2.86 -38.01
C VAL A 122 -31.12 -1.98 -38.01
N ILE A 123 -31.29 -0.66 -38.21
CA ILE A 123 -30.17 0.30 -38.09
C ILE A 123 -29.60 0.27 -36.66
N ASP A 124 -30.47 0.26 -35.64
CA ASP A 124 -30.03 0.19 -34.25
C ASP A 124 -29.23 -1.06 -33.93
N ILE A 125 -29.75 -2.23 -34.32
CA ILE A 125 -29.08 -3.51 -34.15
C ILE A 125 -27.73 -3.50 -34.87
N ALA A 126 -27.65 -2.97 -36.09
CA ALA A 126 -26.38 -2.89 -36.82
C ALA A 126 -25.36 -2.01 -36.08
N VAL A 127 -25.78 -0.86 -35.56
CA VAL A 127 -24.91 0.06 -34.80
C VAL A 127 -24.46 -0.59 -33.49
N ASN A 128 -25.37 -1.11 -32.68
CA ASN A 128 -25.05 -1.70 -31.38
C ASN A 128 -24.27 -3.01 -31.51
N PHE A 129 -24.55 -3.83 -32.52
CA PHE A 129 -23.75 -5.03 -32.81
C PHE A 129 -22.33 -4.68 -33.23
N TRP A 130 -22.15 -3.67 -34.10
CA TRP A 130 -20.83 -3.19 -34.47
C TRP A 130 -20.05 -2.68 -33.25
N ARG A 131 -20.67 -1.89 -32.37
CA ARG A 131 -20.08 -1.41 -31.11
C ARG A 131 -19.70 -2.57 -30.19
N ALA A 132 -20.63 -3.48 -29.92
CA ALA A 132 -20.40 -4.65 -29.08
C ALA A 132 -19.22 -5.48 -29.60
N ARG A 133 -19.14 -5.72 -30.92
CA ARG A 133 -18.03 -6.47 -31.54
C ARG A 133 -16.70 -5.71 -31.44
N ALA A 134 -16.70 -4.41 -31.70
CA ALA A 134 -15.51 -3.57 -31.62
C ALA A 134 -14.94 -3.52 -30.19
N LEU A 135 -15.81 -3.33 -29.19
CA LEU A 135 -15.40 -3.31 -27.79
C LEU A 135 -15.00 -4.69 -27.30
N HIS A 136 -15.73 -5.75 -27.64
CA HIS A 136 -15.38 -7.11 -27.23
C HIS A 136 -14.01 -7.56 -27.78
N ARG A 137 -13.68 -7.18 -29.02
CA ARG A 137 -12.36 -7.44 -29.60
C ARG A 137 -11.26 -6.72 -28.82
N THR A 138 -11.45 -5.42 -28.58
CA THR A 138 -10.51 -4.60 -27.81
C THR A 138 -10.36 -5.10 -26.37
N ALA A 139 -11.46 -5.52 -25.73
CA ALA A 139 -11.46 -6.07 -24.37
C ALA A 139 -10.62 -7.35 -24.26
N ARG A 140 -10.69 -8.24 -25.26
CA ARG A 140 -9.86 -9.46 -25.31
C ARG A 140 -8.38 -9.16 -25.54
N GLU A 141 -8.08 -8.19 -26.40
CA GLU A 141 -6.70 -7.78 -26.71
C GLU A 141 -6.04 -7.06 -25.51
N THR A 142 -6.80 -6.27 -24.76
CA THR A 142 -6.31 -5.46 -23.63
C THR A 142 -6.56 -6.07 -22.25
N ARG A 143 -7.31 -7.18 -22.16
CA ARG A 143 -7.79 -7.80 -20.91
C ARG A 143 -8.54 -6.81 -19.98
N SER A 144 -9.19 -5.80 -20.57
CA SER A 144 -9.92 -4.78 -19.83
C SER A 144 -11.33 -5.27 -19.45
N GLN A 145 -11.59 -5.37 -18.15
CA GLN A 145 -12.92 -5.71 -17.62
C GLN A 145 -13.95 -4.62 -17.92
N ALA A 146 -13.55 -3.34 -17.86
CA ALA A 146 -14.44 -2.22 -18.17
C ALA A 146 -14.94 -2.29 -19.63
N LEU A 147 -14.04 -2.53 -20.59
CA LEU A 147 -14.44 -2.67 -22.00
C LEU A 147 -15.31 -3.92 -22.25
N ALA A 148 -15.11 -4.98 -21.46
CA ALA A 148 -15.94 -6.18 -21.54
C ALA A 148 -17.36 -5.93 -21.01
N ALA A 149 -17.51 -5.14 -19.94
CA ALA A 149 -18.80 -4.73 -19.40
C ALA A 149 -19.59 -3.89 -20.40
N ASP A 150 -18.96 -2.87 -21.00
CA ASP A 150 -19.58 -2.04 -22.04
C ASP A 150 -20.00 -2.87 -23.28
N ALA A 151 -19.20 -3.85 -23.68
CA ALA A 151 -19.55 -4.76 -24.77
C ALA A 151 -20.80 -5.61 -24.45
N LEU A 152 -20.94 -6.05 -23.20
CA LEU A 152 -22.11 -6.81 -22.74
C LEU A 152 -23.36 -5.92 -22.64
N HIS A 153 -23.20 -4.65 -22.29
CA HIS A 153 -24.27 -3.64 -22.32
C HIS A 153 -24.85 -3.53 -23.73
N PHE A 154 -24.02 -3.22 -24.74
CA PHE A 154 -24.49 -3.11 -26.13
C PHE A 154 -25.05 -4.42 -26.70
N ALA A 155 -24.56 -5.57 -26.25
CA ALA A 155 -25.14 -6.85 -26.61
C ALA A 155 -26.56 -7.03 -26.04
N SER A 156 -26.83 -6.49 -24.85
CA SER A 156 -28.16 -6.50 -24.23
C SER A 156 -29.13 -5.59 -24.98
N ASP A 157 -28.69 -4.44 -25.46
CA ASP A 157 -29.49 -3.54 -26.32
C ASP A 157 -29.90 -4.24 -27.63
N VAL A 158 -28.97 -4.98 -28.25
CA VAL A 158 -29.29 -5.78 -29.45
C VAL A 158 -30.38 -6.82 -29.14
N LEU A 159 -30.32 -7.50 -28.00
CA LEU A 159 -31.36 -8.45 -27.59
C LEU A 159 -32.71 -7.77 -27.34
N GLY A 160 -32.70 -6.57 -26.75
CA GLY A 160 -33.90 -5.76 -26.54
C GLY A 160 -34.57 -5.39 -27.87
N SER A 161 -33.78 -4.83 -28.79
CA SER A 161 -34.25 -4.49 -30.13
C SER A 161 -34.75 -5.70 -30.94
N ILE A 162 -34.13 -6.88 -30.79
CA ILE A 162 -34.63 -8.13 -31.39
C ILE A 162 -35.98 -8.52 -30.78
N ALA A 163 -36.15 -8.42 -29.46
CA ALA A 163 -37.42 -8.72 -28.79
C ALA A 163 -38.54 -7.81 -29.32
N VAL A 164 -38.27 -6.52 -29.53
CA VAL A 164 -39.21 -5.57 -30.14
C VAL A 164 -39.57 -5.99 -31.57
N ILE A 165 -38.58 -6.33 -32.42
CA ILE A 165 -38.85 -6.80 -33.80
C ILE A 165 -39.76 -8.03 -33.78
N VAL A 166 -39.46 -9.02 -32.93
CA VAL A 166 -40.28 -10.24 -32.81
C VAL A 166 -41.71 -9.89 -32.39
N GLY A 167 -41.89 -9.00 -31.42
CA GLY A 167 -43.22 -8.52 -30.99
C GLY A 167 -44.02 -7.84 -32.10
N LEU A 168 -43.36 -6.99 -32.89
CA LEU A 168 -43.99 -6.31 -34.03
C LEU A 168 -44.33 -7.28 -35.16
N VAL A 169 -43.47 -8.26 -35.45
CA VAL A 169 -43.74 -9.32 -36.44
C VAL A 169 -44.94 -10.17 -36.02
N LEU A 170 -45.01 -10.57 -34.75
CA LEU A 170 -46.15 -11.32 -34.21
C LEU A 170 -47.45 -10.51 -34.33
N THR A 171 -47.39 -9.22 -34.01
CA THR A 171 -48.52 -8.30 -34.22
C THR A 171 -48.94 -8.27 -35.69
N GLY A 172 -47.97 -8.28 -36.63
CA GLY A 172 -48.21 -8.40 -38.07
C GLY A 172 -48.89 -9.68 -38.52
N PHE A 173 -48.69 -10.79 -37.82
CA PHE A 173 -49.41 -12.04 -38.05
C PHE A 173 -50.79 -12.09 -37.40
N GLY A 174 -51.25 -10.98 -36.79
CA GLY A 174 -52.56 -10.88 -36.15
C GLY A 174 -52.55 -11.19 -34.65
N PHE A 175 -51.39 -11.44 -34.05
CA PHE A 175 -51.28 -11.61 -32.59
C PHE A 175 -51.21 -10.24 -31.90
N ALA A 176 -52.37 -9.66 -31.58
CA ALA A 176 -52.46 -8.32 -30.99
C ALA A 176 -51.69 -8.13 -29.67
N TRP A 177 -51.44 -9.21 -28.94
CA TRP A 177 -50.64 -9.21 -27.70
C TRP A 177 -49.13 -9.15 -27.92
N GLY A 178 -48.65 -9.32 -29.16
CA GLY A 178 -47.22 -9.47 -29.47
C GLY A 178 -46.35 -8.31 -28.99
N ASP A 179 -46.81 -7.08 -29.19
CA ASP A 179 -46.12 -5.86 -28.74
C ASP A 179 -46.05 -5.77 -27.20
N SER A 180 -47.14 -6.05 -26.50
CA SER A 180 -47.17 -5.98 -25.03
C SER A 180 -46.28 -7.04 -24.38
N VAL A 181 -46.23 -8.26 -24.94
CA VAL A 181 -45.33 -9.32 -24.46
C VAL A 181 -43.86 -8.97 -24.73
N ALA A 182 -43.54 -8.35 -25.87
CA ALA A 182 -42.20 -7.87 -26.16
C ALA A 182 -41.78 -6.75 -25.18
N ALA A 183 -42.68 -5.81 -24.86
CA ALA A 183 -42.42 -4.77 -23.87
C ALA A 183 -42.14 -5.35 -22.47
N ILE A 184 -42.91 -6.36 -22.04
CA ILE A 184 -42.67 -7.09 -20.79
C ILE A 184 -41.30 -7.77 -20.82
N ALA A 185 -40.96 -8.46 -21.92
CA ALA A 185 -39.68 -9.15 -22.06
C ALA A 185 -38.49 -8.18 -21.94
N VAL A 186 -38.58 -7.01 -22.59
CA VAL A 186 -37.58 -5.93 -22.48
C VAL A 186 -37.47 -5.42 -21.04
N ALA A 187 -38.60 -5.11 -20.39
CA ALA A 187 -38.60 -4.61 -19.01
C ALA A 187 -38.02 -5.62 -18.00
N VAL A 188 -38.31 -6.92 -18.17
CA VAL A 188 -37.72 -8.00 -17.35
C VAL A 188 -36.21 -8.11 -17.58
N MET A 189 -35.77 -8.06 -18.84
CA MET A 189 -34.35 -8.11 -19.18
C MET A 189 -33.57 -6.94 -18.55
N ILE A 190 -34.09 -5.71 -18.69
CA ILE A 190 -33.51 -4.50 -18.08
C ILE A 190 -33.45 -4.65 -16.56
N SER A 191 -34.53 -5.15 -15.93
CA SER A 191 -34.59 -5.33 -14.47
C SER A 191 -33.52 -6.32 -13.97
N ILE A 192 -33.30 -7.44 -14.68
CA ILE A 192 -32.26 -8.42 -14.32
C ILE A 192 -30.87 -7.81 -14.43
N LEU A 193 -30.59 -7.03 -15.48
CA LEU A 193 -29.32 -6.33 -15.66
C LEU A 193 -29.11 -5.30 -14.54
N GLY A 194 -30.16 -4.51 -14.25
CA GLY A 194 -30.17 -3.54 -13.15
C GLY A 194 -29.92 -4.18 -11.77
N LEU A 195 -30.46 -5.38 -11.50
CA LEU A 195 -30.21 -6.11 -10.24
C LEU A 195 -28.72 -6.46 -10.09
N ARG A 196 -28.09 -6.92 -11.18
CA ARG A 196 -26.67 -7.30 -11.16
C ARG A 196 -25.77 -6.09 -10.94
N LEU A 197 -26.01 -5.00 -11.68
CA LEU A 197 -25.24 -3.75 -11.53
C LEU A 197 -25.47 -3.15 -10.14
N GLY A 198 -26.73 -3.05 -9.69
CA GLY A 198 -27.07 -2.50 -8.38
C GLY A 198 -26.44 -3.27 -7.23
N ARG A 199 -26.41 -4.60 -7.29
CA ARG A 199 -25.70 -5.42 -6.31
C ARG A 199 -24.21 -5.06 -6.26
N SER A 200 -23.54 -4.97 -7.41
CA SER A 200 -22.13 -4.60 -7.47
C SER A 200 -21.88 -3.20 -6.90
N THR A 201 -22.71 -2.22 -7.24
CA THR A 201 -22.59 -0.84 -6.76
C THR A 201 -22.80 -0.74 -5.25
N ILE A 202 -23.80 -1.44 -4.70
CA ILE A 202 -24.05 -1.50 -3.26
C ILE A 202 -22.87 -2.18 -2.55
N GLU A 203 -22.35 -3.28 -3.11
CA GLU A 203 -21.18 -3.96 -2.57
C GLU A 203 -19.95 -3.02 -2.50
N THR A 204 -19.72 -2.19 -3.52
CA THR A 204 -18.67 -1.15 -3.49
C THR A 204 -18.92 -0.12 -2.38
N LEU A 205 -20.16 0.35 -2.20
CA LEU A 205 -20.50 1.32 -1.15
C LEU A 205 -20.33 0.74 0.26
N LEU A 206 -20.53 -0.57 0.42
CA LEU A 206 -20.33 -1.33 1.66
C LEU A 206 -18.85 -1.69 1.93
N ASP A 207 -17.91 -1.12 1.16
CA ASP A 207 -16.47 -1.39 1.28
C ASP A 207 -16.11 -2.87 1.09
N ARG A 208 -16.85 -3.60 0.22
CA ARG A 208 -16.49 -4.98 -0.13
C ARG A 208 -15.15 -4.99 -0.86
N ALA A 209 -14.23 -5.82 -0.37
CA ALA A 209 -12.94 -6.02 -1.02
C ALA A 209 -13.14 -6.58 -2.45
N PRO A 210 -12.46 -6.03 -3.47
CA PRO A 210 -12.46 -6.61 -4.81
C PRO A 210 -11.93 -8.04 -4.78
N GLU A 211 -12.44 -8.87 -5.68
CA GLU A 211 -12.10 -10.29 -5.72
C GLU A 211 -10.58 -10.49 -5.95
N GLY A 212 -9.93 -11.22 -5.06
CA GLY A 212 -8.49 -11.49 -5.11
C GLY A 212 -7.58 -10.33 -4.67
N ALA A 213 -8.12 -9.15 -4.33
CA ALA A 213 -7.30 -7.99 -3.97
C ALA A 213 -6.58 -8.17 -2.63
N SER A 214 -7.28 -8.73 -1.64
CA SER A 214 -6.72 -9.01 -0.31
C SER A 214 -5.59 -10.04 -0.38
N GLU A 215 -5.75 -11.08 -1.18
CA GLU A 215 -4.75 -12.13 -1.39
C GLU A 215 -3.51 -11.58 -2.10
N LYS A 216 -3.70 -10.75 -3.15
CA LYS A 216 -2.61 -10.07 -3.85
C LYS A 216 -1.85 -9.10 -2.94
N ALA A 217 -2.55 -8.29 -2.16
CA ALA A 217 -1.94 -7.38 -1.19
C ALA A 217 -1.14 -8.16 -0.13
N THR A 218 -1.72 -9.24 0.41
CA THR A 218 -1.06 -10.10 1.40
C THR A 218 0.21 -10.72 0.81
N ALA A 219 0.15 -11.26 -0.40
CA ALA A 219 1.31 -11.84 -1.07
C ALA A 219 2.40 -10.80 -1.36
N ALA A 220 2.02 -9.61 -1.79
CA ALA A 220 2.96 -8.51 -2.05
C ALA A 220 3.67 -8.05 -0.77
N ILE A 221 2.94 -7.86 0.34
CA ILE A 221 3.52 -7.47 1.63
C ILE A 221 4.43 -8.56 2.17
N ARG A 222 4.01 -9.84 2.09
CA ARG A 222 4.78 -10.98 2.60
C ARG A 222 6.08 -11.21 1.83
N ALA A 223 6.17 -10.76 0.59
CA ALA A 223 7.38 -10.84 -0.23
C ALA A 223 8.44 -9.78 0.14
N VAL A 224 8.10 -8.78 0.96
CA VAL A 224 9.03 -7.72 1.37
C VAL A 224 10.05 -8.27 2.37
N PRO A 225 11.37 -8.11 2.12
CA PRO A 225 12.40 -8.51 3.07
C PRO A 225 12.21 -7.84 4.44
N GLY A 226 12.20 -8.64 5.50
CA GLY A 226 11.98 -8.15 6.87
C GLY A 226 10.53 -8.27 7.36
N VAL A 227 9.58 -8.64 6.50
CA VAL A 227 8.24 -9.06 6.95
C VAL A 227 8.31 -10.55 7.35
N VAL A 228 8.04 -10.85 8.61
CA VAL A 228 8.02 -12.24 9.14
C VAL A 228 6.67 -12.89 8.85
N GLY A 229 5.59 -12.12 8.93
CA GLY A 229 4.24 -12.59 8.67
C GLY A 229 3.27 -11.44 8.48
N VAL A 230 2.09 -11.75 7.95
CA VAL A 230 0.99 -10.81 7.80
C VAL A 230 -0.19 -11.37 8.58
N GLU A 231 -0.66 -10.63 9.57
CA GLU A 231 -1.72 -11.07 10.47
C GLU A 231 -3.10 -10.72 9.92
N ARG A 232 -3.23 -9.51 9.39
CA ARG A 232 -4.49 -9.02 8.84
C ARG A 232 -4.24 -8.09 7.68
N VAL A 233 -5.04 -8.24 6.64
CA VAL A 233 -5.17 -7.29 5.54
C VAL A 233 -6.65 -7.00 5.34
N ARG A 234 -7.00 -5.72 5.27
CA ARG A 234 -8.31 -5.26 4.79
C ARG A 234 -8.07 -4.40 3.56
N VAL A 235 -8.91 -4.59 2.54
CA VAL A 235 -8.86 -3.81 1.30
C VAL A 235 -10.24 -3.28 1.01
N ARG A 236 -10.32 -2.02 0.61
CA ARG A 236 -11.51 -1.40 0.04
C ARG A 236 -11.14 -0.52 -1.13
N MET A 237 -12.15 -0.13 -1.91
CA MET A 237 -11.98 0.78 -3.05
C MET A 237 -12.69 2.10 -2.79
N VAL A 238 -12.04 3.20 -3.13
CA VAL A 238 -12.70 4.49 -3.30
C VAL A 238 -12.28 5.04 -4.66
N GLY A 239 -13.24 5.08 -5.59
CA GLY A 239 -12.93 5.33 -7.00
C GLY A 239 -11.96 4.28 -7.54
N PRO A 240 -10.86 4.66 -8.22
CA PRO A 240 -9.86 3.73 -8.75
C PRO A 240 -8.81 3.28 -7.72
N THR A 241 -8.77 3.88 -6.53
CA THR A 241 -7.69 3.67 -5.54
C THR A 241 -8.03 2.54 -4.57
N HIS A 242 -7.07 1.64 -4.35
CA HIS A 242 -7.15 0.59 -3.33
C HIS A 242 -6.64 1.11 -1.99
N PHE A 243 -7.50 1.21 -0.99
CA PHE A 243 -7.08 1.50 0.38
C PHE A 243 -6.86 0.20 1.14
N ILE A 244 -5.67 0.03 1.69
CA ILE A 244 -5.19 -1.21 2.29
C ILE A 244 -4.76 -0.94 3.73
N ASP A 245 -5.38 -1.64 4.69
CA ASP A 245 -4.95 -1.67 6.08
C ASP A 245 -4.27 -3.00 6.37
N ALA A 246 -2.99 -2.97 6.73
CA ALA A 246 -2.21 -4.16 7.02
C ALA A 246 -1.62 -4.15 8.44
N ILE A 247 -1.76 -5.27 9.14
CA ILE A 247 -0.98 -5.60 10.35
C ILE A 247 0.04 -6.65 9.96
N ALA A 248 1.32 -6.30 10.06
CA ALA A 248 2.42 -7.16 9.67
C ALA A 248 3.42 -7.33 10.80
N LYS A 249 3.92 -8.55 10.95
CA LYS A 249 4.91 -8.96 11.94
C LYS A 249 6.30 -8.65 11.42
N VAL A 250 7.09 -7.91 12.18
CA VAL A 250 8.49 -7.55 11.86
C VAL A 250 9.40 -7.95 13.02
N PRO A 251 10.70 -8.19 12.79
CA PRO A 251 11.62 -8.56 13.87
C PRO A 251 11.72 -7.48 14.93
N ARG A 252 11.58 -7.85 16.20
CA ARG A 252 11.69 -6.91 17.35
C ARG A 252 13.09 -6.32 17.52
N THR A 253 14.10 -6.96 16.94
CA THR A 253 15.51 -6.50 16.98
C THR A 253 15.81 -5.36 16.00
N TYR A 254 14.88 -5.03 15.09
CA TYR A 254 15.13 -4.00 14.08
C TYR A 254 14.94 -2.60 14.65
N PRO A 255 15.87 -1.66 14.36
CA PRO A 255 15.67 -0.25 14.64
C PRO A 255 14.44 0.30 13.92
N ILE A 256 13.82 1.34 14.49
CA ILE A 256 12.59 1.94 13.94
C ILE A 256 12.76 2.42 12.49
N ASP A 257 13.92 2.97 12.13
CA ASP A 257 14.21 3.40 10.75
C ASP A 257 14.20 2.24 9.76
N ARG A 258 14.62 1.05 10.20
CA ARG A 258 14.57 -0.15 9.37
C ARG A 258 13.13 -0.65 9.20
N VAL A 259 12.30 -0.51 10.24
CA VAL A 259 10.86 -0.79 10.14
C VAL A 259 10.19 0.19 9.17
N GLU A 260 10.56 1.47 9.21
CA GLU A 260 10.07 2.49 8.27
C GLU A 260 10.48 2.17 6.82
N ALA A 261 11.70 1.69 6.59
CA ALA A 261 12.12 1.22 5.28
C ALA A 261 11.29 0.02 4.78
N ILE A 262 10.90 -0.91 5.67
CA ILE A 262 9.99 -2.02 5.36
C ILE A 262 8.62 -1.49 4.94
N LYS A 263 8.05 -0.53 5.68
CA LYS A 263 6.77 0.10 5.34
C LYS A 263 6.77 0.70 3.94
N LYS A 264 7.79 1.50 3.61
CA LYS A 264 7.95 2.10 2.27
C LYS A 264 8.09 1.04 1.18
N SER A 265 8.84 -0.02 1.45
CA SER A 265 9.00 -1.15 0.50
C SER A 265 7.68 -1.90 0.29
N ALA A 266 6.88 -2.07 1.34
CA ALA A 266 5.57 -2.67 1.27
C ALA A 266 4.58 -1.82 0.46
N GLN A 267 4.58 -0.50 0.65
CA GLN A 267 3.80 0.44 -0.16
C GLN A 267 4.12 0.29 -1.66
N VAL A 268 5.40 0.28 -2.03
CA VAL A 268 5.82 0.09 -3.43
C VAL A 268 5.39 -1.28 -3.96
N ALA A 269 5.51 -2.34 -3.15
CA ALA A 269 5.12 -3.69 -3.55
C ALA A 269 3.61 -3.80 -3.83
N VAL A 270 2.76 -3.23 -2.97
CA VAL A 270 1.30 -3.26 -3.18
C VAL A 270 0.87 -2.38 -4.35
N SER A 271 1.44 -1.19 -4.53
CA SER A 271 1.15 -0.35 -5.70
C SER A 271 1.54 -1.03 -7.01
N LYS A 272 2.64 -1.80 -7.03
CA LYS A 272 3.00 -2.60 -8.20
C LYS A 272 2.01 -3.73 -8.48
N ALA A 273 1.42 -4.33 -7.44
CA ALA A 273 0.52 -5.47 -7.56
C ALA A 273 -0.93 -5.08 -7.91
N LEU A 274 -1.40 -3.93 -7.42
CA LEU A 274 -2.79 -3.49 -7.51
C LEU A 274 -3.00 -2.18 -8.29
N GLY A 275 -1.92 -1.49 -8.67
CA GLY A 275 -1.97 -0.20 -9.35
C GLY A 275 -2.01 0.95 -8.34
N ASP A 276 -3.05 1.79 -8.42
CA ASP A 276 -3.22 2.87 -7.46
C ASP A 276 -3.65 2.32 -6.10
N ALA A 277 -2.78 2.48 -5.10
CA ALA A 277 -2.94 1.88 -3.78
C ALA A 277 -2.34 2.75 -2.68
N ASP A 278 -3.06 2.86 -1.57
CA ASP A 278 -2.67 3.55 -0.34
C ASP A 278 -2.62 2.53 0.81
N LEU A 279 -1.43 2.33 1.39
CA LEU A 279 -1.18 1.34 2.43
C LEU A 279 -0.97 2.00 3.79
N THR A 280 -1.88 1.71 4.72
CA THR A 280 -1.65 1.87 6.14
C THR A 280 -1.00 0.61 6.70
N PHE A 281 0.25 0.71 7.14
CA PHE A 281 1.03 -0.42 7.66
C PHE A 281 1.30 -0.29 9.17
N THR A 282 0.66 -1.15 9.95
CA THR A 282 0.96 -1.34 11.37
C THR A 282 1.99 -2.46 11.53
N ALA A 283 3.15 -2.12 12.08
CA ALA A 283 4.21 -3.08 12.38
C ALA A 283 4.04 -3.62 13.80
N VAL A 284 4.00 -4.95 13.94
CA VAL A 284 3.97 -5.64 15.25
C VAL A 284 5.33 -6.32 15.45
N PRO A 285 6.11 -5.94 16.47
CA PRO A 285 7.39 -6.58 16.74
C PRO A 285 7.18 -8.01 17.22
N VAL A 286 7.93 -8.96 16.66
CA VAL A 286 7.92 -10.36 17.08
C VAL A 286 9.34 -10.90 17.25
N ALA A 287 9.49 -11.84 18.19
CA ALA A 287 10.71 -12.60 18.34
C ALA A 287 10.89 -13.54 17.14
N ARG A 288 12.12 -13.68 16.66
CA ARG A 288 12.48 -14.75 15.70
C ARG A 288 13.17 -15.90 16.41
N ASP A 289 12.95 -17.11 15.91
CA ASP A 289 13.58 -18.34 16.43
C ASP A 289 15.12 -18.32 16.35
N ASN A 290 15.69 -17.43 15.53
CA ASN A 290 17.12 -17.32 15.30
C ASN A 290 17.76 -16.07 15.93
N GLU A 291 17.11 -15.44 16.91
CA GLU A 291 17.72 -14.36 17.70
C GLU A 291 18.85 -14.92 18.57
N SER A 292 20.01 -14.27 18.52
CA SER A 292 21.09 -14.56 19.46
C SER A 292 20.70 -14.13 20.88
N VAL A 293 21.28 -14.78 21.89
CA VAL A 293 21.11 -14.39 23.31
C VAL A 293 21.42 -12.91 23.49
N ARG A 294 22.51 -12.43 22.87
CA ARG A 294 22.89 -11.01 22.88
C ARG A 294 21.79 -10.11 22.31
N GLU A 295 21.23 -10.43 21.15
CA GLU A 295 20.15 -9.60 20.57
C GLU A 295 18.91 -9.54 21.46
N ARG A 296 18.53 -10.65 22.08
CA ARG A 296 17.40 -10.71 23.01
C ARG A 296 17.66 -9.85 24.25
N VAL A 297 18.83 -9.98 24.88
CA VAL A 297 19.24 -9.14 26.02
C VAL A 297 19.21 -7.65 25.65
N MET A 298 19.73 -7.27 24.47
CA MET A 298 19.65 -5.89 24.00
C MET A 298 18.22 -5.40 23.79
N VAL A 299 17.30 -6.26 23.33
CA VAL A 299 15.88 -5.91 23.19
C VAL A 299 15.22 -5.72 24.56
N ILE A 300 15.50 -6.59 25.53
CA ILE A 300 14.99 -6.46 26.91
C ILE A 300 15.45 -5.14 27.52
N ALA A 301 16.75 -4.86 27.49
CA ALA A 301 17.30 -3.62 28.02
C ALA A 301 16.69 -2.37 27.36
N ARG A 302 16.57 -2.37 26.02
CA ARG A 302 15.98 -1.25 25.27
C ARG A 302 14.50 -1.03 25.59
N ASN A 303 13.73 -2.10 25.79
CA ASN A 303 12.32 -1.99 26.16
C ASN A 303 12.14 -1.36 27.56
N SER A 304 13.14 -1.53 28.44
CA SER A 304 13.21 -0.88 29.75
C SER A 304 13.87 0.51 29.71
N GLY A 305 14.27 1.01 28.53
CA GLY A 305 14.94 2.30 28.38
C GLY A 305 16.37 2.34 28.91
N LEU A 306 17.02 1.18 29.07
CA LEU A 306 18.34 1.06 29.67
C LEU A 306 19.44 1.00 28.60
N ALA A 307 20.55 1.66 28.88
CA ALA A 307 21.76 1.61 28.08
C ALA A 307 22.65 0.48 28.59
N VAL A 308 22.91 -0.52 27.75
CA VAL A 308 23.78 -1.65 28.07
C VAL A 308 24.83 -1.84 26.99
N HIS A 309 26.04 -2.19 27.41
CA HIS A 309 27.16 -2.49 26.54
C HIS A 309 27.97 -3.70 27.06
N HIS A 310 29.00 -4.11 26.32
CA HIS A 310 29.79 -5.33 26.56
C HIS A 310 29.03 -6.61 26.96
N VAL A 311 27.85 -6.85 26.38
CA VAL A 311 27.12 -8.10 26.62
C VAL A 311 27.95 -9.32 26.15
N THR A 312 28.35 -10.14 27.12
CA THR A 312 29.05 -11.41 26.94
C THR A 312 28.12 -12.56 27.30
N VAL A 313 28.26 -13.66 26.56
CA VAL A 313 27.40 -14.84 26.72
C VAL A 313 28.29 -16.06 26.76
N HIS A 314 28.18 -16.83 27.83
CA HIS A 314 28.85 -18.11 27.99
C HIS A 314 27.82 -19.23 28.13
N ASP A 315 27.89 -20.20 27.23
CA ASP A 315 27.09 -21.42 27.29
C ASP A 315 27.96 -22.54 27.85
N LEU A 316 27.65 -22.97 29.09
CA LEU A 316 28.32 -24.07 29.77
C LEU A 316 27.54 -25.39 29.64
N GLY A 317 26.60 -25.48 28.70
CA GLY A 317 25.78 -26.66 28.43
C GLY A 317 24.57 -26.77 29.36
N GLU A 318 24.81 -26.84 30.67
CA GLU A 318 23.72 -26.87 31.68
C GLU A 318 23.32 -25.48 32.19
N LYS A 319 24.16 -24.47 31.94
CA LYS A 319 23.97 -23.11 32.47
C LYS A 319 24.36 -22.07 31.43
N LEU A 320 23.49 -21.08 31.25
CA LEU A 320 23.75 -19.90 30.44
C LEU A 320 24.14 -18.75 31.37
N ILE A 321 25.28 -18.14 31.10
CA ILE A 321 25.79 -16.99 31.84
C ILE A 321 25.77 -15.78 30.91
N VAL A 322 25.14 -14.69 31.36
CA VAL A 322 25.07 -13.41 30.66
C VAL A 322 25.71 -12.36 31.54
N SER A 323 26.82 -11.77 31.10
CA SER A 323 27.45 -10.65 31.80
C SER A 323 27.37 -9.39 30.94
N LEU A 324 27.00 -8.26 31.53
CA LEU A 324 26.81 -6.99 30.82
C LEU A 324 27.20 -5.78 31.67
N ASP A 325 27.57 -4.70 31.00
CA ASP A 325 27.76 -3.39 31.62
C ASP A 325 26.45 -2.58 31.42
N LEU A 326 25.90 -2.08 32.52
CA LEU A 326 24.70 -1.23 32.58
C LEU A 326 25.13 0.21 32.89
N GLU A 327 24.80 1.13 31.99
CA GLU A 327 25.08 2.55 32.20
C GLU A 327 23.91 3.24 32.92
N VAL A 328 24.21 3.94 34.02
CA VAL A 328 23.25 4.71 34.82
C VAL A 328 23.78 6.12 35.09
N ASP A 329 22.93 7.05 35.53
CA ASP A 329 23.37 8.38 35.93
C ASP A 329 24.43 8.30 37.05
N GLY A 330 25.58 8.95 36.85
CA GLY A 330 26.70 8.93 37.79
C GLY A 330 26.41 9.66 39.11
N ASP A 331 25.42 10.56 39.14
CA ASP A 331 24.97 11.26 40.34
C ASP A 331 23.88 10.48 41.10
N MET A 332 23.44 9.33 40.58
CA MET A 332 22.39 8.49 41.19
C MET A 332 22.83 7.82 42.50
N GLU A 333 21.92 7.69 43.45
CA GLU A 333 22.15 6.87 44.65
C GLU A 333 22.39 5.39 44.26
N LEU A 334 23.41 4.77 44.86
CA LEU A 334 23.77 3.38 44.57
C LEU A 334 22.60 2.39 44.75
N LEU A 335 21.70 2.65 45.71
CA LEU A 335 20.52 1.81 45.92
C LEU A 335 19.58 1.86 44.71
N ALA A 336 19.33 3.05 44.15
CA ALA A 336 18.50 3.19 42.95
C ALA A 336 19.15 2.55 41.73
N ALA A 337 20.47 2.68 41.58
CA ALA A 337 21.22 2.01 40.51
C ALA A 337 21.15 0.47 40.66
N HIS A 338 21.23 -0.03 41.89
CA HIS A 338 21.09 -1.45 42.19
C HIS A 338 19.69 -1.99 41.87
N ASP A 339 18.64 -1.23 42.20
CA ASP A 339 17.25 -1.61 41.89
C ASP A 339 17.04 -1.71 40.36
N ILE A 340 17.58 -0.76 39.58
CA ILE A 340 17.53 -0.82 38.11
C ILE A 340 18.25 -2.06 37.57
N ALA A 341 19.45 -2.36 38.08
CA ALA A 341 20.19 -3.56 37.70
C ALA A 341 19.39 -4.83 38.04
N HIS A 342 18.80 -4.89 39.23
CA HIS A 342 18.00 -6.02 39.69
C HIS A 342 16.78 -6.26 38.79
N ASP A 343 16.06 -5.20 38.40
CA ASP A 343 14.90 -5.28 37.50
C ASP A 343 15.30 -5.76 36.10
N LEU A 344 16.46 -5.32 35.58
CA LEU A 344 16.99 -5.78 34.30
C LEU A 344 17.36 -7.27 34.36
N GLU A 345 18.06 -7.69 35.41
CA GLU A 345 18.40 -9.10 35.61
C GLU A 345 17.16 -9.98 35.72
N HIS A 346 16.15 -9.54 36.46
CA HIS A 346 14.86 -10.23 36.55
C HIS A 346 14.20 -10.36 35.17
N SER A 347 14.15 -9.28 34.39
CA SER A 347 13.59 -9.29 33.03
C SER A 347 14.34 -10.25 32.09
N ILE A 348 15.66 -10.39 32.26
CA ILE A 348 16.46 -11.37 31.52
C ILE A 348 16.11 -12.79 31.96
N ARG A 349 16.01 -13.06 33.27
CA ARG A 349 15.61 -14.38 33.79
C ARG A 349 14.19 -14.77 33.34
N GLU A 350 13.24 -13.83 33.27
CA GLU A 350 11.90 -14.10 32.75
C GLU A 350 11.90 -14.55 31.27
N ASP A 351 12.78 -13.99 30.43
CA ASP A 351 12.84 -14.34 28.99
C ASP A 351 13.62 -15.64 28.72
N PHE A 352 14.63 -15.98 29.54
CA PHE A 352 15.51 -17.12 29.31
C PHE A 352 15.34 -18.30 30.28
N GLY A 353 14.64 -18.11 31.39
CA GLY A 353 14.47 -19.08 32.48
C GLY A 353 15.27 -18.73 33.73
N GLU A 354 14.80 -19.19 34.89
CA GLU A 354 15.38 -18.91 36.22
C GLU A 354 16.81 -19.45 36.40
N ASP A 355 17.23 -20.43 35.60
CA ASP A 355 18.56 -21.05 35.70
C ASP A 355 19.68 -20.20 35.07
N VAL A 356 19.33 -19.09 34.41
CA VAL A 356 20.31 -18.14 33.85
C VAL A 356 21.01 -17.37 34.96
N GLU A 357 22.35 -17.38 34.92
CA GLU A 357 23.17 -16.47 35.71
C GLU A 357 23.35 -15.16 34.95
N VAL A 358 22.96 -14.06 35.58
CA VAL A 358 23.09 -12.71 35.03
C VAL A 358 23.98 -11.91 35.97
N ASP A 359 25.07 -11.39 35.43
CA ASP A 359 26.01 -10.53 36.15
C ASP A 359 25.98 -9.13 35.53
N THR A 360 25.53 -8.14 36.30
CA THR A 360 25.47 -6.74 35.86
C THR A 360 26.58 -5.93 36.51
N HIS A 361 27.38 -5.26 35.70
CA HIS A 361 28.33 -4.25 36.16
C HIS A 361 27.74 -2.85 35.96
N ILE A 362 27.55 -2.11 37.04
CA ILE A 362 26.98 -0.76 37.00
C ILE A 362 28.11 0.23 36.71
N GLU A 363 27.98 0.95 35.61
CA GLU A 363 28.91 2.00 35.19
C GLU A 363 28.20 3.35 35.12
N PRO A 364 28.86 4.47 35.48
CA PRO A 364 28.29 5.78 35.26
C PRO A 364 28.26 6.08 33.76
N LEU A 365 27.13 6.59 33.27
CA LEU A 365 26.95 7.10 31.92
C LEU A 365 27.98 8.22 31.71
N GLU A 366 28.86 8.09 30.71
CA GLU A 366 29.84 9.14 30.40
C GLU A 366 29.08 10.43 30.02
N PRO A 367 29.36 11.59 30.66
CA PRO A 367 28.71 12.85 30.28
C PRO A 367 29.05 13.19 28.83
N GLU A 368 28.04 13.58 28.05
CA GLU A 368 28.07 13.64 26.58
C GLU A 368 29.18 14.53 25.99
N LEU A 369 29.75 15.48 26.75
CA LEU A 369 30.74 16.44 26.27
C LEU A 369 31.70 16.89 27.38
N PRO A 370 32.89 16.26 27.54
CA PRO A 370 33.95 16.87 28.33
C PRO A 370 34.41 18.15 27.62
N HIS A 371 34.26 19.30 28.26
CA HIS A 371 34.87 20.54 27.79
C HIS A 371 36.40 20.35 27.74
N GLY A 372 37.02 20.71 26.62
CA GLY A 372 38.45 20.64 26.47
C GLY A 372 39.00 21.59 25.43
N THR A 373 40.27 21.93 25.57
CA THR A 373 41.03 22.78 24.64
C THR A 373 42.15 21.97 24.00
N ASP A 374 42.55 22.32 22.78
CA ASP A 374 43.73 21.70 22.17
C ASP A 374 44.98 22.07 22.97
N ALA A 375 45.81 21.07 23.24
CA ALA A 375 47.06 21.26 23.96
C ALA A 375 48.07 22.05 23.13
N ALA A 376 49.06 22.64 23.80
CA ALA A 376 50.10 23.42 23.12
C ALA A 376 50.84 22.59 22.03
N PRO A 377 51.22 23.17 20.88
CA PRO A 377 51.88 22.42 19.80
C PRO A 377 53.15 21.66 20.22
N ALA A 378 53.90 22.21 21.18
CA ALA A 378 55.07 21.55 21.75
C ALA A 378 54.71 20.22 22.45
N ARG A 379 53.57 20.20 23.15
CA ARG A 379 53.03 19.01 23.83
C ARG A 379 52.58 17.97 22.83
N VAL A 380 51.92 18.39 21.75
CA VAL A 380 51.50 17.48 20.67
C VAL A 380 52.71 16.79 20.02
N GLU A 381 53.77 17.54 19.72
CA GLU A 381 55.00 16.96 19.13
C GLU A 381 55.75 16.06 20.11
N GLU A 382 55.76 16.38 21.41
CA GLU A 382 56.30 15.51 22.45
C GLU A 382 55.59 14.15 22.50
N ILE A 383 54.25 14.16 22.55
CA ILE A 383 53.43 12.95 22.57
C ILE A 383 53.59 12.15 21.28
N LYS A 384 53.62 12.82 20.12
CA LYS A 384 53.85 12.19 18.82
C LYS A 384 55.21 11.50 18.75
N ALA A 385 56.27 12.15 19.23
CA ALA A 385 57.61 11.55 19.28
C ALA A 385 57.62 10.31 20.18
N ALA A 386 56.95 10.36 21.32
CA ALA A 386 56.83 9.21 22.22
C ALA A 386 56.05 8.05 21.58
N LEU A 387 54.91 8.34 20.95
CA LEU A 387 54.11 7.38 20.20
C LEU A 387 54.94 6.68 19.12
N MET A 388 55.68 7.43 18.29
CA MET A 388 56.55 6.85 17.25
C MET A 388 57.62 5.93 17.86
N ARG A 389 58.21 6.34 18.99
CA ARG A 389 59.18 5.52 19.71
C ARG A 389 58.58 4.22 20.23
N PHE A 390 57.34 4.24 20.72
CA PHE A 390 56.65 3.06 21.23
C PHE A 390 56.18 2.11 20.13
N ALA A 391 55.78 2.63 18.96
CA ALA A 391 55.46 1.79 17.81
C ALA A 391 56.70 1.08 17.23
N GLY A 392 57.85 1.75 17.20
CA GLY A 392 59.11 1.17 16.72
C GLY A 392 59.00 0.60 15.30
N ASN A 393 59.68 -0.53 15.03
CA ASN A 393 59.55 -1.30 13.78
C ASN A 393 58.52 -2.44 13.92
N GLY A 394 57.47 -2.22 14.70
CA GLY A 394 56.44 -3.21 15.00
C GLY A 394 55.47 -3.45 13.84
N ALA A 395 54.45 -4.26 14.12
CA ALA A 395 53.34 -4.52 13.20
C ALA A 395 52.51 -3.26 12.90
N ILE A 396 52.56 -2.27 13.80
CA ILE A 396 51.95 -0.95 13.68
C ILE A 396 53.03 0.06 13.32
N HIS A 397 52.80 0.84 12.25
CA HIS A 397 53.74 1.82 11.72
C HIS A 397 53.00 3.10 11.28
N ASP A 398 53.75 4.14 10.90
CA ASP A 398 53.20 5.42 10.41
C ASP A 398 52.15 6.06 11.34
N ILE A 399 52.60 6.48 12.54
CA ILE A 399 51.74 7.25 13.44
C ILE A 399 51.56 8.67 12.90
N HIS A 400 50.31 9.05 12.68
CA HIS A 400 49.95 10.33 12.10
C HIS A 400 48.65 10.89 12.71
N ASN A 401 48.31 12.13 12.37
CA ASN A 401 47.11 12.81 12.85
C ASN A 401 46.97 12.84 14.38
N VAL A 402 48.10 13.01 15.09
CA VAL A 402 48.15 13.09 16.55
C VAL A 402 47.50 14.38 17.02
N ARG A 403 46.53 14.26 17.93
CA ARG A 403 45.85 15.37 18.59
C ARG A 403 45.89 15.13 20.10
N VAL A 404 46.19 16.16 20.87
CA VAL A 404 46.17 16.13 22.33
C VAL A 404 45.22 17.21 22.80
N ARG A 405 44.29 16.86 23.69
CA ARG A 405 43.32 17.80 24.26
C ARG A 405 43.40 17.77 25.78
N ASP A 406 43.42 18.95 26.38
CA ASP A 406 43.36 19.14 27.82
C ASP A 406 41.89 19.18 28.25
N THR A 407 41.51 18.35 29.22
CA THR A 407 40.20 18.36 29.88
C THR A 407 40.39 18.46 31.39
N ASP A 408 39.33 18.78 32.14
CA ASP A 408 39.37 18.84 33.61
C ASP A 408 39.76 17.49 34.24
N ALA A 409 39.47 16.38 33.57
CA ALA A 409 39.86 15.03 34.02
C ALA A 409 41.32 14.67 33.67
N GLY A 410 41.91 15.32 32.66
CA GLY A 410 43.27 15.11 32.18
C GLY A 410 43.40 15.13 30.65
N GLU A 411 44.56 14.76 30.12
CA GLU A 411 44.84 14.79 28.68
C GLU A 411 44.16 13.62 27.95
N ILE A 412 43.55 13.91 26.80
CA ILE A 412 43.02 12.94 25.85
C ILE A 412 43.89 12.96 24.60
N VAL A 413 44.47 11.82 24.24
CA VAL A 413 45.32 11.68 23.05
C VAL A 413 44.62 10.87 21.97
N ASN A 414 44.47 11.44 20.78
CA ASN A 414 43.95 10.74 19.61
C ASN A 414 45.06 10.60 18.58
N PHE A 415 45.23 9.42 18.00
CA PHE A 415 46.19 9.24 16.89
C PHE A 415 45.69 8.19 15.89
N HIS A 416 46.19 8.29 14.66
CA HIS A 416 45.98 7.28 13.63
C HIS A 416 47.29 6.50 13.43
N CYS A 417 47.18 5.24 13.04
CA CYS A 417 48.33 4.40 12.72
C CYS A 417 48.01 3.43 11.59
N ARG A 418 49.04 2.91 10.93
CA ARG A 418 48.90 1.90 9.87
C ARG A 418 49.22 0.51 10.36
N ALA A 419 48.44 -0.46 9.89
CA ALA A 419 48.65 -1.89 10.13
C ALA A 419 48.63 -2.66 8.81
N ALA A 420 49.44 -3.74 8.70
CA ALA A 420 49.45 -4.55 7.50
C ALA A 420 48.05 -5.16 7.21
N PRO A 421 47.55 -5.18 5.96
CA PRO A 421 46.21 -5.68 5.63
C PRO A 421 45.96 -7.16 5.98
N SER A 422 47.04 -7.93 6.17
CA SER A 422 46.99 -9.35 6.54
C SER A 422 46.92 -9.60 8.06
N LEU A 423 47.06 -8.57 8.90
CA LEU A 423 46.90 -8.70 10.35
C LEU A 423 45.42 -8.87 10.72
N SER A 424 45.16 -9.76 11.68
CA SER A 424 43.84 -9.85 12.29
C SER A 424 43.57 -8.62 13.16
N VAL A 425 42.30 -8.22 13.28
CA VAL A 425 41.88 -7.12 14.16
C VAL A 425 42.35 -7.35 15.60
N ILE A 426 42.32 -8.60 16.09
CA ILE A 426 42.85 -8.96 17.42
C ILE A 426 44.32 -8.56 17.55
N LYS A 427 45.18 -8.95 16.60
CA LYS A 427 46.61 -8.60 16.64
C LYS A 427 46.84 -7.11 16.51
N VAL A 428 46.05 -6.41 15.68
CA VAL A 428 46.12 -4.94 15.59
C VAL A 428 45.81 -4.33 16.96
N HIS A 429 44.73 -4.76 17.60
CA HIS A 429 44.33 -4.29 18.93
C HIS A 429 45.40 -4.57 20.00
N GLU A 430 45.98 -5.77 20.04
CA GLU A 430 47.05 -6.13 20.99
C GLU A 430 48.27 -5.19 20.85
N ASN A 431 48.71 -4.93 19.62
CA ASN A 431 49.85 -4.04 19.37
C ASN A 431 49.54 -2.59 19.72
N VAL A 432 48.33 -2.12 19.41
CA VAL A 432 47.89 -0.76 19.73
C VAL A 432 47.76 -0.59 21.24
N ASP A 433 47.18 -1.56 21.95
CA ASP A 433 47.08 -1.55 23.42
C ASP A 433 48.43 -1.48 24.11
N GLU A 434 49.45 -2.13 23.57
CA GLU A 434 50.81 -2.03 24.10
C GLU A 434 51.35 -0.61 23.99
N ILE A 435 51.12 0.05 22.85
CA ILE A 435 51.50 1.46 22.63
C ILE A 435 50.73 2.37 23.59
N GLU A 436 49.42 2.18 23.73
CA GLU A 436 48.60 2.97 24.64
C GLU A 436 49.02 2.79 26.10
N ARG A 437 49.26 1.55 26.54
CA ARG A 437 49.78 1.25 27.89
C ARG A 437 51.17 1.83 28.11
N ALA A 438 52.05 1.81 27.11
CA ALA A 438 53.36 2.44 27.21
C ALA A 438 53.24 3.97 27.32
N LEU A 439 52.33 4.58 26.56
CA LEU A 439 52.08 6.02 26.59
C LEU A 439 51.51 6.47 27.94
N ARG A 440 50.48 5.80 28.46
CA ARG A 440 49.87 6.09 29.77
C ARG A 440 50.88 5.92 30.92
N ARG A 441 51.81 4.96 30.83
CA ARG A 441 52.90 4.79 31.81
C ARG A 441 53.93 5.91 31.75
N ALA A 442 54.22 6.42 30.55
CA ALA A 442 55.21 7.50 30.37
C ALA A 442 54.65 8.88 30.71
N PHE A 443 53.34 9.11 30.50
CA PHE A 443 52.67 10.38 30.75
C PHE A 443 51.42 10.15 31.61
N PRO A 444 51.55 10.21 32.95
CA PRO A 444 50.42 9.99 33.88
C PRO A 444 49.28 11.02 33.76
N SER A 445 49.52 12.16 33.11
CA SER A 445 48.52 13.18 32.80
C SER A 445 47.53 12.74 31.72
N ILE A 446 47.88 11.74 30.90
CA ILE A 446 47.01 11.18 29.87
C ILE A 446 46.04 10.19 30.50
N LYS A 447 44.75 10.54 30.47
CA LYS A 447 43.68 9.67 30.99
C LYS A 447 43.09 8.75 29.95
N ARG A 448 42.96 9.23 28.71
CA ARG A 448 42.34 8.48 27.62
C ARG A 448 43.22 8.54 26.39
N VAL A 449 43.39 7.39 25.73
CA VAL A 449 44.07 7.28 24.44
C VAL A 449 43.08 6.65 23.48
N ILE A 450 42.92 7.25 22.31
CA ILE A 450 42.00 6.78 21.27
C ILE A 450 42.81 6.63 19.98
N SER A 451 42.87 5.40 19.52
CA SER A 451 43.66 5.01 18.36
C SER A 451 42.74 4.60 17.20
N HIS A 452 43.14 4.95 15.98
CA HIS A 452 42.48 4.50 14.77
C HIS A 452 43.49 3.80 13.87
N ALA A 453 43.38 2.48 13.75
CA ALA A 453 44.23 1.68 12.87
C ALA A 453 43.60 1.56 11.48
N GLU A 454 44.32 1.98 10.45
CA GLU A 454 43.90 1.89 9.06
C GLU A 454 44.89 1.07 8.21
N PRO A 455 44.43 0.38 7.15
CA PRO A 455 45.35 -0.26 6.20
C PRO A 455 46.09 0.81 5.37
N PRO A 456 47.29 0.50 4.83
CA PRO A 456 47.94 1.37 3.86
C PRO A 456 47.00 1.57 2.66
N ARG A 457 46.80 2.83 2.24
CA ARG A 457 46.07 3.13 1.00
C ARG A 457 46.72 2.38 -0.17
N ALA A 458 45.91 1.64 -0.92
CA ALA A 458 46.31 0.97 -2.17
C ALA A 458 46.69 1.98 -3.26
#